data_AF-A0A2W4NLA7-F1
#
_entry.id   AF-A0A2W4NLA7-F1
#
_cell.length_a   1.000
_cell.length_b   1.000
_cell.length_c   1.000
_cell.angle_alpha   90.00
_cell.angle_beta   90.00
_cell.angle_gamma   90.00
#
_symmetry.space_group_name_H-M   'P 1'
#
loop_
_entity.id
_entity.type
_entity.pdbx_description
1 polymer ?
#
loop_
_entity_poly.entity_id
_entity_poly.type
_entity_poly.pdbx_seq_one_letter_code
_entity_poly.pdbx_strand_id
1 'polypeptide(L)'
;ADIVLNNLYKHTPMETVFGINMVALHDGQPRLLNLKEMLEAFLRHRREVVTRRTIFDLRKARERAHVLEGLAVALANIDEVIAVIKASPSPAEAKTALMNRVWPAGAVPQMLARVGDVSVRPDGLSGEYGLMDVEDPAGGRGYRLSEVQAQAILDLRLHRLTGLEQDKILAEFQELLAQIQDLGDILSRPERLLAVIREELEEIRARYGDPRRTEIVQNHSDLTIEDLIEQQDVVVTLSHGGYAKAQPVTAYQAQRRGGRGKAAAAVKDEDFIDKLFVANTHDTLLCFSSAGKVYWLKVYQLPQASRGSRGRPIVNLLPLQEGERINAVLPIHEFEPDKFVFMATARGTVKKTSLEAFSRPRQAGIIAIELEEGDRLVGVDITDGAKHIVLCSSGGKAIRFEENDVRPMGRNAAGVRGIRLPPGEEVISLIVLGAEGMILTASENGYGKLTPVEEFPLHGRGGQGVIALQTTERNGRMVGALQISPDDEVMLISSSGTLVRTPVKDISVQGRNTQGVRLIRLDEGDRLVGLECIVADSAEGEENGNGGNGGED
;
A
#
# COMPACT_ATOMS: atom_id res chain seq x y z
N ALA A 1 10.76 -12.58 -19.07
CA ALA A 1 10.68 -11.27 -19.76
C ALA A 1 10.21 -10.17 -18.80
N ASP A 2 9.27 -10.47 -17.91
CA ASP A 2 8.67 -9.51 -16.97
C ASP A 2 9.66 -8.92 -15.95
N ILE A 3 10.62 -9.71 -15.44
CA ILE A 3 11.64 -9.22 -14.49
C ILE A 3 12.54 -8.12 -15.10
N VAL A 4 12.90 -8.24 -16.38
CA VAL A 4 13.72 -7.22 -17.06
C VAL A 4 12.93 -5.94 -17.24
N LEU A 5 11.65 -6.05 -17.62
CA LEU A 5 10.74 -4.91 -17.76
C LEU A 5 10.54 -4.20 -16.41
N ASN A 6 10.37 -4.94 -15.32
CA ASN A 6 10.24 -4.40 -13.97
C ASN A 6 11.51 -3.65 -13.53
N ASN A 7 12.70 -4.18 -13.85
CA ASN A 7 13.96 -3.49 -13.61
C ASN A 7 14.07 -2.20 -14.44
N LEU A 8 13.55 -2.19 -15.67
CA LEU A 8 13.51 -0.98 -16.49
C LEU A 8 12.57 0.07 -15.89
N TYR A 9 11.38 -0.30 -15.41
CA TYR A 9 10.49 0.64 -14.72
C TYR A 9 11.17 1.27 -13.49
N LYS A 10 11.85 0.46 -12.67
CA LYS A 10 12.52 0.94 -11.44
C LYS A 10 13.74 1.82 -11.68
N HIS A 11 14.53 1.54 -12.72
CA HIS A 11 15.83 2.17 -12.94
C HIS A 11 15.85 3.20 -14.08
N THR A 12 14.74 3.36 -14.82
CA THR A 12 14.66 4.30 -15.94
C THR A 12 13.46 5.26 -15.79
N PRO A 13 13.44 6.37 -16.54
CA PRO A 13 12.31 7.32 -16.52
C PRO A 13 11.02 6.80 -17.15
N MET A 14 10.94 5.51 -17.51
CA MET A 14 9.70 4.89 -17.98
C MET A 14 8.60 4.89 -16.92
N GLU A 15 8.99 4.87 -15.64
CA GLU A 15 8.12 5.13 -14.50
C GLU A 15 8.63 6.38 -13.76
N THR A 16 7.74 7.31 -13.44
CA THR A 16 8.12 8.53 -12.71
C THR A 16 7.01 8.99 -11.78
N VAL A 17 7.42 9.55 -10.66
CA VAL A 17 6.49 10.12 -9.67
C VAL A 17 6.25 11.58 -10.01
N PHE A 18 4.99 11.94 -10.23
CA PHE A 18 4.59 13.33 -10.41
C PHE A 18 3.99 13.88 -9.12
N GLY A 19 4.69 14.81 -8.48
CA GLY A 19 4.21 15.47 -7.26
C GLY A 19 3.08 16.46 -7.55
N ILE A 20 1.84 16.05 -7.32
CA ILE A 20 0.66 16.91 -7.51
C ILE A 20 0.50 17.84 -6.31
N ASN A 21 0.50 19.15 -6.54
CA ASN A 21 0.23 20.16 -5.52
C ASN A 21 -0.75 21.23 -6.04
N MET A 22 -1.98 21.23 -5.53
CA MET A 22 -3.06 22.14 -5.98
C MET A 22 -3.06 23.45 -5.17
N VAL A 23 -2.05 24.29 -5.40
CA VAL A 23 -1.96 25.63 -4.79
C VAL A 23 -2.32 26.71 -5.80
N ALA A 24 -3.26 27.58 -5.44
CA ALA A 24 -3.70 28.70 -6.28
C ALA A 24 -4.00 29.95 -5.44
N LEU A 25 -4.18 31.10 -6.11
CA LEU A 25 -4.63 32.32 -5.44
C LEU A 25 -6.16 32.31 -5.30
N HIS A 26 -6.64 32.46 -4.07
CA HIS A 26 -8.04 32.71 -3.76
C HIS A 26 -8.14 34.05 -3.02
N ASP A 27 -8.86 35.01 -3.61
CA ASP A 27 -8.97 36.39 -3.12
C ASP A 27 -7.60 37.05 -2.83
N GLY A 28 -6.64 36.84 -3.75
CA GLY A 28 -5.30 37.41 -3.66
C GLY A 28 -4.33 36.71 -2.70
N GLN A 29 -4.76 35.60 -2.06
CA GLN A 29 -3.92 34.84 -1.12
C GLN A 29 -3.65 33.42 -1.63
N PRO A 30 -2.42 32.88 -1.48
CA PRO A 30 -2.12 31.51 -1.83
C PRO A 30 -2.81 30.54 -0.87
N ARG A 31 -3.60 29.61 -1.43
CA ARG A 31 -4.30 28.57 -0.67
C ARG A 31 -4.17 27.22 -1.38
N LEU A 32 -4.09 26.16 -0.58
CA LEU A 32 -4.29 24.80 -1.07
C LEU A 32 -5.78 24.59 -1.26
N LEU A 33 -6.19 24.19 -2.46
CA LEU A 33 -7.60 23.99 -2.81
C LEU A 33 -7.86 22.56 -3.25
N ASN A 34 -9.00 22.02 -2.87
CA ASN A 34 -9.50 20.77 -3.45
C ASN A 34 -10.31 21.02 -4.73
N LEU A 35 -10.64 19.94 -5.46
CA LEU A 35 -11.37 20.04 -6.73
C LEU A 35 -12.73 20.73 -6.59
N LYS A 36 -13.45 20.49 -5.47
CA LYS A 36 -14.76 21.10 -5.23
C LYS A 36 -14.64 22.61 -5.07
N GLU A 37 -13.70 23.08 -4.27
CA GLU A 37 -13.46 24.52 -4.04
C GLU A 37 -13.09 25.24 -5.34
N MET A 38 -12.26 24.61 -6.18
CA MET A 38 -11.91 25.16 -7.50
C MET A 38 -13.14 25.28 -8.41
N LEU A 39 -13.99 24.26 -8.46
CA LEU A 39 -15.23 24.27 -9.26
C LEU A 39 -16.24 25.29 -8.73
N GLU A 40 -16.38 25.43 -7.41
CA GLU A 40 -17.24 26.44 -6.80
C GLU A 40 -16.77 27.87 -7.11
N ALA A 41 -15.46 28.12 -7.09
CA ALA A 41 -14.88 29.40 -7.49
C ALA A 41 -15.15 29.70 -8.97
N PHE A 42 -14.96 28.71 -9.86
CA PHE A 42 -15.27 28.85 -11.29
C PHE A 42 -16.75 29.15 -11.53
N LEU A 43 -17.66 28.41 -10.88
CA LEU A 43 -19.10 28.61 -11.03
C LEU A 43 -19.55 29.98 -10.48
N ARG A 44 -18.97 30.44 -9.37
CA ARG A 44 -19.22 31.79 -8.84
C ARG A 44 -18.83 32.86 -9.84
N HIS A 45 -17.63 32.76 -10.41
CA HIS A 45 -17.16 33.69 -11.43
C HIS A 45 -18.06 33.65 -12.67
N ARG A 46 -18.47 32.45 -13.13
CA ARG A 46 -19.34 32.32 -14.30
C ARG A 46 -20.70 32.97 -14.08
N ARG A 47 -21.30 32.81 -12.89
CA ARG A 47 -22.56 33.50 -12.53
C ARG A 47 -22.39 35.01 -12.60
N GLU A 48 -21.33 35.56 -12.00
CA GLU A 48 -21.08 37.00 -12.03
C GLU A 48 -20.94 37.53 -13.46
N VAL A 49 -20.14 36.87 -14.29
CA VAL A 49 -19.91 37.27 -15.69
C VAL A 49 -21.21 37.23 -16.50
N VAL A 50 -22.00 36.15 -16.37
CA VAL A 50 -23.28 36.02 -17.09
C VAL A 50 -24.28 37.06 -16.61
N THR A 51 -24.38 37.32 -15.30
CA THR A 51 -25.23 38.38 -14.76
C THR A 51 -24.82 39.75 -15.32
N ARG A 52 -23.53 40.10 -15.29
CA ARG A 52 -23.03 41.39 -15.80
C ARG A 52 -23.28 41.56 -17.29
N ARG A 53 -23.07 40.51 -18.09
CA ARG A 53 -23.39 40.49 -19.53
C ARG A 53 -24.88 40.72 -19.75
N THR A 54 -25.74 39.98 -19.05
CA THR A 54 -27.20 40.07 -19.17
C THR A 54 -27.71 41.47 -18.79
N ILE A 55 -27.18 42.08 -17.72
CA ILE A 55 -27.50 43.47 -17.34
C ILE A 55 -27.09 44.45 -18.44
N PHE A 56 -25.88 44.29 -18.99
CA PHE A 56 -25.38 45.16 -20.07
C PHE A 56 -26.26 45.06 -21.32
N ASP A 57 -26.61 43.85 -21.74
CA ASP A 57 -27.46 43.61 -22.91
C ASP A 57 -28.88 44.14 -22.67
N LEU A 58 -29.43 43.95 -21.46
CA LEU A 58 -30.74 44.47 -21.08
C LEU A 58 -30.77 46.01 -21.12
N ARG A 59 -29.73 46.67 -20.59
CA ARG A 59 -29.63 48.14 -20.64
C ARG A 59 -29.61 48.64 -22.08
N LYS A 60 -28.78 48.02 -22.93
CA LYS A 60 -28.67 48.38 -24.35
C LYS A 60 -29.99 48.14 -25.11
N ALA A 61 -30.68 47.05 -24.82
CA ALA A 61 -31.98 46.74 -25.40
C ALA A 61 -33.04 47.78 -24.98
N ARG A 62 -33.11 48.16 -23.70
CA ARG A 62 -34.00 49.22 -23.18
C ARG A 62 -33.75 50.58 -23.84
N GLU A 63 -32.49 51.00 -23.94
CA GLU A 63 -32.11 52.26 -24.60
C GLU A 63 -32.59 52.29 -26.06
N ARG A 64 -32.41 51.19 -26.79
CA ARG A 64 -32.86 51.08 -28.19
C ARG A 64 -34.39 51.01 -28.30
N ALA A 65 -35.04 50.22 -27.46
CA ALA A 65 -36.48 50.09 -27.41
C ALA A 65 -37.15 51.45 -27.13
N HIS A 66 -36.60 52.25 -26.20
CA HIS A 66 -37.07 53.60 -25.89
C HIS A 66 -37.07 54.52 -27.11
N VAL A 67 -36.02 54.47 -27.94
CA VAL A 67 -35.97 55.25 -29.19
C VAL A 67 -37.05 54.79 -30.16
N LEU A 68 -37.18 53.47 -30.38
CA LEU A 68 -38.18 52.92 -31.31
C LEU A 68 -39.61 53.17 -30.84
N GLU A 69 -39.86 53.17 -29.53
CA GLU A 69 -41.13 53.52 -28.91
C GLU A 69 -41.55 54.95 -29.30
N GLY A 70 -40.64 55.91 -29.18
CA GLY A 70 -40.90 57.30 -29.57
C GLY A 70 -41.11 57.45 -31.08
N LEU A 71 -40.35 56.70 -31.90
CA LEU A 71 -40.54 56.67 -33.36
C LEU A 71 -41.89 56.07 -33.74
N ALA A 72 -42.34 55.01 -33.07
CA ALA A 72 -43.64 54.38 -33.31
C ALA A 72 -44.79 55.35 -33.00
N VAL A 73 -44.71 56.08 -31.88
CA VAL A 73 -45.68 57.14 -31.54
C VAL A 73 -45.65 58.27 -32.58
N ALA A 74 -44.48 58.69 -33.03
CA ALA A 74 -44.36 59.75 -34.03
C ALA A 74 -44.93 59.34 -35.40
N LEU A 75 -44.71 58.09 -35.82
CA LEU A 75 -45.24 57.56 -37.08
C LEU A 75 -46.77 57.42 -37.05
N ALA A 76 -47.34 57.02 -35.91
CA ALA A 76 -48.79 56.96 -35.73
C ALA A 76 -49.46 58.34 -35.80
N ASN A 77 -48.70 59.43 -35.54
CA ASN A 77 -49.19 60.81 -35.50
C ASN A 77 -48.45 61.71 -36.51
N ILE A 78 -48.03 61.16 -37.65
CA ILE A 78 -47.04 61.80 -38.54
C ILE A 78 -47.47 63.19 -39.04
N ASP A 79 -48.73 63.37 -39.40
CA ASP A 79 -49.22 64.66 -39.92
C ASP A 79 -49.15 65.76 -38.86
N GLU A 80 -49.49 65.44 -37.62
CA GLU A 80 -49.42 66.36 -36.49
C GLU A 80 -47.96 66.67 -36.09
N VAL A 81 -47.09 65.66 -36.13
CA VAL A 81 -45.64 65.83 -35.90
C VAL A 81 -45.04 66.76 -36.95
N ILE A 82 -45.36 66.56 -38.24
CA ILE A 82 -44.91 67.43 -39.33
C ILE A 82 -45.45 68.86 -39.15
N ALA A 83 -46.71 69.02 -38.74
CA ALA A 83 -47.29 70.34 -38.49
C ALA A 83 -46.55 71.10 -37.37
N VAL A 84 -46.21 70.43 -36.26
CA VAL A 84 -45.42 71.02 -35.17
C VAL A 84 -44.02 71.41 -35.63
N ILE A 85 -43.35 70.54 -36.41
CA ILE A 85 -42.01 70.82 -36.94
C ILE A 85 -42.04 72.01 -37.92
N LYS A 86 -43.02 72.09 -38.83
CA LYS A 86 -43.15 73.19 -39.80
C LYS A 86 -43.53 74.53 -39.17
N ALA A 87 -44.25 74.52 -38.05
CA ALA A 87 -44.61 75.71 -37.29
C ALA A 87 -43.45 76.24 -36.42
N SER A 88 -42.41 75.44 -36.19
CA SER A 88 -41.29 75.79 -35.32
C SER A 88 -40.17 76.51 -36.09
N PRO A 89 -39.70 77.69 -35.64
CA PRO A 89 -38.62 78.44 -36.29
C PRO A 89 -37.24 77.75 -36.31
N SER A 90 -36.95 76.89 -35.33
CA SER A 90 -35.65 76.24 -35.18
C SER A 90 -35.79 74.77 -34.74
N PRO A 91 -34.78 73.91 -34.99
CA PRO A 91 -34.80 72.52 -34.52
C PRO A 91 -34.87 72.39 -33.00
N ALA A 92 -34.25 73.32 -32.26
CA ALA A 92 -34.30 73.35 -30.79
C ALA A 92 -35.70 73.68 -30.25
N GLU A 93 -36.40 74.61 -30.90
CA GLU A 93 -37.79 74.94 -30.58
C GLU A 93 -38.73 73.79 -30.97
N ALA A 94 -38.52 73.16 -32.13
CA ALA A 94 -39.28 71.99 -32.55
C ALA A 94 -39.13 70.84 -31.56
N LYS A 95 -37.91 70.57 -31.08
CA LYS A 95 -37.62 69.53 -30.07
C LYS A 95 -38.40 69.81 -28.78
N THR A 96 -38.32 71.03 -28.26
CA THR A 96 -39.06 71.45 -27.05
C THR A 96 -40.58 71.36 -27.25
N ALA A 97 -41.08 71.76 -28.43
CA ALA A 97 -42.50 71.69 -28.76
C ALA A 97 -43.02 70.24 -28.85
N LEU A 98 -42.24 69.32 -29.43
CA LEU A 98 -42.57 67.89 -29.48
C LEU A 98 -42.63 67.26 -28.08
N MET A 99 -41.72 67.66 -27.17
CA MET A 99 -41.66 67.17 -25.80
C MET A 99 -42.79 67.69 -24.89
N ASN A 100 -43.22 68.94 -25.09
CA ASN A 100 -44.25 69.56 -24.24
C ASN A 100 -45.69 69.13 -24.59
N ARG A 101 -45.89 68.50 -25.75
CA ARG A 101 -47.19 68.01 -26.21
C ARG A 101 -47.44 66.57 -25.75
N VAL A 102 -48.71 66.25 -25.48
CA VAL A 102 -49.18 64.89 -25.24
C VAL A 102 -49.69 64.32 -26.56
N TRP A 103 -49.20 63.13 -26.91
CA TRP A 103 -49.49 62.44 -28.17
C TRP A 103 -50.36 61.20 -27.92
N PRO A 104 -51.26 60.84 -28.85
CA PRO A 104 -51.92 59.53 -28.82
C PRO A 104 -50.91 58.39 -28.94
N ALA A 105 -50.92 57.45 -27.99
CA ALA A 105 -49.92 56.37 -27.91
C ALA A 105 -50.09 55.27 -28.98
N GLY A 106 -51.21 55.24 -29.70
CA GLY A 106 -51.47 54.28 -30.77
C GLY A 106 -51.36 52.81 -30.34
N ALA A 107 -50.55 52.02 -31.04
CA ALA A 107 -50.34 50.60 -30.76
C ALA A 107 -49.37 50.30 -29.59
N VAL A 108 -48.61 51.30 -29.13
CA VAL A 108 -47.57 51.13 -28.11
C VAL A 108 -48.09 50.56 -26.77
N PRO A 109 -49.25 50.99 -26.22
CA PRO A 109 -49.77 50.42 -24.98
C PRO A 109 -50.06 48.92 -25.05
N GLN A 110 -50.52 48.43 -26.22
CA GLN A 110 -50.78 47.00 -26.44
C GLN A 110 -49.47 46.21 -26.54
N MET A 111 -48.43 46.81 -27.13
CA MET A 111 -47.10 46.20 -27.26
C MET A 111 -46.42 46.10 -25.90
N LEU A 112 -46.46 47.17 -25.10
CA LEU A 112 -45.88 47.18 -23.74
C LEU A 112 -46.60 46.20 -22.79
N ALA A 113 -47.92 46.05 -22.92
CA ALA A 113 -48.68 45.09 -22.11
C ALA A 113 -48.21 43.63 -22.30
N ARG A 114 -47.58 43.29 -23.43
CA ARG A 114 -47.07 41.94 -23.70
C ARG A 114 -45.79 41.60 -22.94
N VAL A 115 -45.05 42.60 -22.47
CA VAL A 115 -43.78 42.43 -21.75
C VAL A 115 -43.99 42.06 -20.28
N GLY A 116 -45.20 42.27 -19.75
CA GLY A 116 -45.56 41.95 -18.36
C GLY A 116 -44.90 42.89 -17.36
N ASP A 117 -44.36 42.35 -16.27
CA ASP A 117 -43.83 43.11 -15.13
C ASP A 117 -42.41 43.67 -15.34
N VAL A 118 -41.75 43.36 -16.46
CA VAL A 118 -40.38 43.83 -16.73
C VAL A 118 -40.41 45.26 -17.25
N SER A 119 -39.75 46.18 -16.54
CA SER A 119 -39.61 47.56 -17.00
C SER A 119 -38.85 47.62 -18.34
N VAL A 120 -39.47 48.26 -19.33
CA VAL A 120 -38.88 48.58 -20.65
C VAL A 120 -38.17 49.94 -20.62
N ARG A 121 -38.43 50.75 -19.58
CA ARG A 121 -37.90 52.11 -19.47
C ARG A 121 -36.38 52.08 -19.21
N PRO A 122 -35.60 52.95 -19.87
CA PRO A 122 -34.18 53.13 -19.56
C PRO A 122 -33.96 53.59 -18.11
N ASP A 123 -32.82 53.21 -17.53
CA ASP A 123 -32.44 53.60 -16.18
C ASP A 123 -32.24 55.12 -16.10
N GLY A 124 -32.85 55.78 -15.11
CA GLY A 124 -32.71 57.23 -14.88
C GLY A 124 -33.65 58.13 -15.70
N LEU A 125 -34.56 57.57 -16.50
CA LEU A 125 -35.59 58.36 -17.19
C LEU A 125 -36.65 58.87 -16.18
N SER A 126 -36.88 60.19 -16.14
CA SER A 126 -37.92 60.81 -15.30
C SER A 126 -39.30 60.21 -15.58
N GLY A 127 -40.12 60.06 -14.52
CA GLY A 127 -41.50 59.58 -14.60
C GLY A 127 -42.41 60.47 -15.45
N GLU A 128 -41.97 61.70 -15.75
CA GLU A 128 -42.67 62.69 -16.57
C GLU A 128 -42.65 62.40 -18.08
N TYR A 129 -41.95 61.37 -18.54
CA TYR A 129 -41.89 60.96 -19.96
C TYR A 129 -42.42 59.54 -20.15
N GLY A 130 -42.78 59.18 -21.39
CA GLY A 130 -43.37 57.89 -21.74
C GLY A 130 -44.90 57.88 -21.65
N LEU A 131 -45.46 56.70 -21.45
CA LEU A 131 -46.90 56.50 -21.33
C LEU A 131 -47.44 57.07 -20.00
N MET A 132 -48.50 57.85 -20.08
CA MET A 132 -49.14 58.53 -18.95
C MET A 132 -50.57 58.04 -18.72
N ASP A 133 -51.03 58.13 -17.48
CA ASP A 133 -52.43 57.95 -17.09
C ASP A 133 -53.24 59.25 -17.28
N VAL A 134 -52.93 59.99 -18.34
CA VAL A 134 -53.63 61.21 -18.76
C VAL A 134 -54.37 60.90 -20.05
N GLU A 135 -55.62 61.33 -20.18
CA GLU A 135 -56.40 61.17 -21.41
C GLU A 135 -55.72 61.91 -22.58
N ASP A 136 -55.47 61.20 -23.66
CA ASP A 136 -55.01 61.78 -24.92
C ASP A 136 -56.17 62.47 -25.67
N PRO A 137 -55.89 63.29 -26.69
CA PRO A 137 -56.93 63.98 -27.47
C PRO A 137 -57.94 63.07 -28.19
N ALA A 138 -57.68 61.76 -28.25
CA ALA A 138 -58.50 60.73 -28.87
C ALA A 138 -59.20 59.80 -27.85
N GLY A 139 -59.12 60.09 -26.54
CA GLY A 139 -59.75 59.31 -25.47
C GLY A 139 -58.97 58.07 -25.00
N GLY A 140 -57.69 57.96 -25.37
CA GLY A 140 -56.75 56.90 -24.97
C GLY A 140 -55.70 57.36 -23.94
N ARG A 141 -54.65 56.55 -23.71
CA ARG A 141 -53.53 56.92 -22.83
C ARG A 141 -52.55 57.83 -23.56
N GLY A 142 -52.27 59.00 -22.98
CA GLY A 142 -51.33 59.98 -23.50
C GLY A 142 -49.87 59.56 -23.42
N TYR A 143 -49.07 60.04 -24.37
CA TYR A 143 -47.64 59.79 -24.45
C TYR A 143 -46.86 61.10 -24.47
N ARG A 144 -45.79 61.20 -23.66
CA ARG A 144 -44.86 62.33 -23.71
C ARG A 144 -43.48 61.89 -24.16
N LEU A 145 -42.98 62.54 -25.22
CA LEU A 145 -41.66 62.26 -25.78
C LEU A 145 -40.54 62.78 -24.87
N SER A 146 -39.52 61.96 -24.68
CA SER A 146 -38.26 62.36 -24.04
C SER A 146 -37.36 63.13 -25.00
N GLU A 147 -36.31 63.76 -24.46
CA GLU A 147 -35.32 64.48 -25.25
C GLU A 147 -34.65 63.61 -26.33
N VAL A 148 -34.29 62.37 -25.98
CA VAL A 148 -33.64 61.42 -26.89
C VAL A 148 -34.59 60.99 -28.02
N GLN A 149 -35.87 60.76 -27.70
CA GLN A 149 -36.88 60.41 -28.69
C GLN A 149 -37.18 61.57 -29.63
N ALA A 150 -37.36 62.78 -29.10
CA ALA A 150 -37.60 63.98 -29.90
C ALA A 150 -36.43 64.25 -30.87
N GLN A 151 -35.19 64.06 -30.42
CA GLN A 151 -34.03 64.15 -31.30
C GLN A 151 -34.08 63.08 -32.41
N ALA A 152 -34.35 61.81 -32.06
CA ALA A 152 -34.43 60.74 -33.03
C ALA A 152 -35.54 60.94 -34.08
N ILE A 153 -36.66 61.59 -33.69
CA ILE A 153 -37.76 61.95 -34.59
C ILE A 153 -37.31 63.04 -35.58
N LEU A 154 -36.59 64.07 -35.10
CA LEU A 154 -36.07 65.14 -35.98
C LEU A 154 -35.02 64.61 -36.97
N ASP A 155 -34.27 63.58 -36.58
CA ASP A 155 -33.25 62.94 -37.42
C ASP A 155 -33.86 61.92 -38.42
N LEU A 156 -35.19 61.72 -38.42
CA LEU A 156 -35.85 60.85 -39.39
C LEU A 156 -35.72 61.38 -40.81
N ARG A 157 -35.50 60.45 -41.75
CA ARG A 157 -35.44 60.72 -43.19
C ARG A 157 -36.75 60.33 -43.85
N LEU A 158 -37.21 61.10 -44.85
CA LEU A 158 -38.51 60.91 -45.51
C LEU A 158 -38.75 59.48 -46.05
N HIS A 159 -37.73 58.75 -46.49
CA HIS A 159 -37.89 57.37 -46.97
C HIS A 159 -38.34 56.38 -45.87
N ARG A 160 -38.11 56.71 -44.59
CA ARG A 160 -38.56 55.92 -43.43
C ARG A 160 -40.07 56.02 -43.18
N LEU A 161 -40.77 56.89 -43.90
CA LEU A 161 -42.22 57.06 -43.82
C LEU A 161 -42.99 56.10 -44.74
N THR A 162 -42.30 55.31 -45.56
CA THR A 162 -42.95 54.27 -46.38
C THR A 162 -43.50 53.16 -45.49
N GLY A 163 -44.65 52.56 -45.84
CA GLY A 163 -45.29 51.53 -45.01
C GLY A 163 -44.35 50.38 -44.63
N LEU A 164 -43.52 49.90 -45.57
CA LEU A 164 -42.53 48.85 -45.31
C LEU A 164 -41.49 49.22 -44.25
N GLU A 165 -41.07 50.49 -44.17
CA GLU A 165 -40.10 50.94 -43.18
C GLU A 165 -40.74 51.15 -41.80
N GLN A 166 -42.02 51.55 -41.77
CA GLN A 166 -42.80 51.61 -40.53
C GLN A 166 -42.99 50.21 -39.93
N ASP A 167 -43.37 49.24 -40.76
CA ASP A 167 -43.54 47.84 -40.33
C ASP A 167 -42.22 47.26 -39.79
N LYS A 168 -41.07 47.58 -40.41
CA LYS A 168 -39.75 47.16 -39.89
C LYS A 168 -39.43 47.76 -38.52
N ILE A 169 -39.74 49.04 -38.31
CA ILE A 169 -39.51 49.70 -37.01
C ILE A 169 -40.37 49.04 -35.93
N LEU A 170 -41.65 48.75 -36.24
CA LEU A 170 -42.54 48.07 -35.31
C LEU A 170 -42.11 46.62 -35.05
N ALA A 171 -41.63 45.91 -36.06
CA ALA A 171 -41.09 44.56 -35.91
C ALA A 171 -39.82 44.55 -35.04
N GLU A 172 -38.86 45.43 -35.31
CA GLU A 172 -37.64 45.60 -34.50
C GLU A 172 -38.00 45.91 -33.04
N PHE A 173 -39.00 46.77 -32.82
CA PHE A 173 -39.47 47.08 -31.48
C PHE A 173 -40.04 45.84 -30.78
N GLN A 174 -40.89 45.05 -31.45
CA GLN A 174 -41.44 43.80 -30.88
C GLN A 174 -40.36 42.79 -30.52
N GLU A 175 -39.36 42.62 -31.38
CA GLU A 175 -38.22 41.72 -31.14
C GLU A 175 -37.43 42.17 -29.90
N LEU A 176 -37.16 43.47 -29.77
CA LEU A 176 -36.47 44.00 -28.59
C LEU A 176 -37.30 43.89 -27.32
N LEU A 177 -38.62 44.06 -27.39
CA LEU A 177 -39.51 43.84 -26.25
C LEU A 177 -39.46 42.37 -25.77
N ALA A 178 -39.47 41.41 -26.71
CA ALA A 178 -39.31 39.99 -26.39
C ALA A 178 -37.91 39.70 -25.79
N GLN A 179 -36.86 40.32 -26.32
CA GLN A 179 -35.51 40.20 -25.78
C GLN A 179 -35.40 40.80 -24.36
N ILE A 180 -36.00 41.95 -24.10
CA ILE A 180 -36.04 42.59 -22.77
C ILE A 180 -36.75 41.68 -21.76
N GLN A 181 -37.87 41.07 -22.17
CA GLN A 181 -38.60 40.13 -21.33
C GLN A 181 -37.75 38.89 -20.99
N ASP A 182 -37.08 38.31 -21.98
CA ASP A 182 -36.19 37.15 -21.80
C ASP A 182 -35.00 37.46 -20.87
N LEU A 183 -34.28 38.55 -21.14
CA LEU A 183 -33.17 39.01 -20.31
C LEU A 183 -33.62 39.38 -18.89
N GLY A 184 -34.80 39.98 -18.76
CA GLY A 184 -35.43 40.24 -17.47
C GLY A 184 -35.70 38.97 -16.68
N ASP A 185 -36.27 37.94 -17.32
CA ASP A 185 -36.56 36.67 -16.67
C ASP A 185 -35.29 35.92 -16.24
N ILE A 186 -34.22 35.99 -17.05
CA ILE A 186 -32.90 35.45 -16.68
C ILE A 186 -32.36 36.10 -15.40
N LEU A 187 -32.55 37.41 -15.24
CA LEU A 187 -32.08 38.14 -14.05
C LEU A 187 -32.96 37.93 -12.82
N SER A 188 -34.28 37.76 -12.99
CA SER A 188 -35.21 37.56 -11.86
C SER A 188 -35.26 36.13 -11.35
N ARG A 189 -34.93 35.13 -12.17
CA ARG A 189 -35.01 33.70 -11.82
C ARG A 189 -33.63 33.04 -11.78
N PRO A 190 -33.09 32.75 -10.59
CA PRO A 190 -31.80 32.08 -10.45
C PRO A 190 -31.72 30.73 -11.20
N GLU A 191 -32.83 30.00 -11.28
CA GLU A 191 -32.92 28.73 -12.01
C GLU A 191 -32.70 28.91 -13.51
N ARG A 192 -33.25 29.98 -14.10
CA ARG A 192 -33.10 30.29 -15.53
C ARG A 192 -31.66 30.68 -15.86
N LEU A 193 -31.03 31.47 -15.00
CA LEU A 193 -29.60 31.78 -15.14
C LEU A 193 -28.73 30.51 -15.11
N LEU A 194 -29.04 29.56 -14.23
CA LEU A 194 -28.33 28.27 -14.18
C LEU A 194 -28.59 27.41 -15.41
N ALA A 195 -29.80 27.45 -15.99
CA ALA A 195 -30.11 26.76 -17.24
C ALA A 195 -29.27 27.32 -18.40
N VAL A 196 -29.18 28.65 -18.53
CA VAL A 196 -28.32 29.30 -19.54
C VAL A 196 -26.86 28.89 -19.37
N ILE A 197 -26.33 28.91 -18.13
CA ILE A 197 -24.95 28.47 -17.87
C ILE A 197 -24.75 27.00 -18.26
N ARG A 198 -25.72 26.14 -17.98
CA ARG A 198 -25.65 24.72 -18.34
C ARG A 198 -25.61 24.55 -19.86
N GLU A 199 -26.51 25.19 -20.59
CA GLU A 199 -26.59 25.12 -22.05
C GLU A 199 -25.27 25.58 -22.68
N GLU A 200 -24.71 26.71 -22.21
CA GLU A 200 -23.40 27.19 -22.69
C GLU A 200 -22.27 26.19 -22.39
N LEU A 201 -22.26 25.55 -21.20
CA LEU A 201 -21.26 24.54 -20.86
C LEU A 201 -21.41 23.27 -21.71
N GLU A 202 -22.63 22.87 -22.04
CA GLU A 202 -22.91 21.75 -22.93
C GLU A 202 -22.48 22.04 -24.37
N GLU A 203 -22.69 23.27 -24.86
CA GLU A 203 -22.19 23.73 -26.16
C GLU A 203 -20.65 23.71 -26.20
N ILE A 204 -19.99 24.23 -25.15
CA ILE A 204 -18.52 24.18 -25.04
C ILE A 204 -18.03 22.73 -25.05
N ARG A 205 -18.68 21.83 -24.31
CA ARG A 205 -18.35 20.39 -24.30
C ARG A 205 -18.51 19.77 -25.69
N ALA A 206 -19.57 20.11 -26.43
CA ALA A 206 -19.81 19.59 -27.77
C ALA A 206 -18.78 20.10 -28.79
N ARG A 207 -18.37 21.37 -28.66
CA ARG A 207 -17.44 22.00 -29.59
C ARG A 207 -15.97 21.66 -29.34
N TYR A 208 -15.58 21.46 -28.08
CA TYR A 208 -14.18 21.31 -27.67
C TYR A 208 -13.87 19.99 -26.95
N GLY A 209 -14.81 19.05 -26.88
CA GLY A 209 -14.59 17.75 -26.25
C GLY A 209 -13.68 16.83 -27.08
N ASP A 210 -12.78 16.13 -26.41
CA ASP A 210 -11.87 15.13 -26.98
C ASP A 210 -11.92 13.80 -26.19
N PRO A 211 -11.60 12.66 -26.82
CA PRO A 211 -11.49 11.38 -26.11
C PRO A 211 -10.27 11.37 -25.19
N ARG A 212 -10.37 10.62 -24.09
CA ARG A 212 -9.27 10.47 -23.14
C ARG A 212 -8.05 9.83 -23.81
N ARG A 213 -6.88 10.47 -23.66
CA ARG A 213 -5.60 9.97 -24.20
C ARG A 213 -4.90 8.97 -23.27
N THR A 214 -5.14 9.06 -21.97
CA THR A 214 -4.49 8.23 -20.95
C THR A 214 -5.44 7.14 -20.44
N GLU A 215 -4.89 6.02 -20.01
CA GLU A 215 -5.61 4.97 -19.31
C GLU A 215 -5.24 4.99 -17.83
N ILE A 216 -6.21 4.72 -16.94
CA ILE A 216 -5.96 4.59 -15.50
C ILE A 216 -6.08 3.11 -15.15
N VAL A 217 -4.93 2.47 -14.91
CA VAL A 217 -4.85 1.09 -14.45
C VAL A 217 -4.90 1.10 -12.93
N GLN A 218 -5.95 0.54 -12.33
CA GLN A 218 -6.13 0.54 -10.86
C GLN A 218 -5.21 -0.44 -10.13
N ASN A 219 -4.73 -1.47 -10.83
CA ASN A 219 -3.92 -2.55 -10.27
C ASN A 219 -2.45 -2.37 -10.67
N HIS A 220 -1.84 -1.24 -10.34
CA HIS A 220 -0.39 -1.22 -10.25
C HIS A 220 -0.06 -1.80 -8.87
N SER A 221 0.22 -3.09 -8.80
CA SER A 221 0.89 -3.67 -7.64
C SER A 221 2.13 -2.82 -7.40
N ASP A 222 2.28 -2.20 -6.23
CA ASP A 222 3.57 -1.65 -5.83
C ASP A 222 4.56 -2.81 -5.93
N LEU A 223 5.43 -2.79 -6.95
CA LEU A 223 6.39 -3.86 -7.19
C LEU A 223 7.21 -4.03 -5.93
N THR A 224 7.05 -5.17 -5.26
CA THR A 224 7.85 -5.47 -4.08
C THR A 224 9.25 -5.87 -4.56
N ILE A 225 10.25 -5.71 -3.70
CA ILE A 225 11.61 -6.20 -4.02
C ILE A 225 11.57 -7.72 -4.32
N GLU A 226 10.59 -8.43 -3.77
CA GLU A 226 10.37 -9.87 -3.96
C GLU A 226 10.04 -10.18 -5.43
N ASP A 227 9.19 -9.37 -6.07
CA ASP A 227 8.78 -9.54 -7.47
C ASP A 227 9.92 -9.32 -8.49
N LEU A 228 11.06 -8.79 -8.04
CA LEU A 228 12.27 -8.61 -8.87
C LEU A 228 13.25 -9.78 -8.75
N ILE A 229 12.98 -10.73 -7.85
CA ILE A 229 13.89 -11.82 -7.52
C ILE A 229 13.34 -13.10 -8.11
N GLU A 230 14.22 -13.90 -8.72
CA GLU A 230 13.83 -15.18 -9.29
C GLU A 230 13.58 -16.20 -8.16
N GLN A 231 12.47 -16.92 -8.26
CA GLN A 231 12.20 -18.08 -7.42
C GLN A 231 13.12 -19.22 -7.84
N GLN A 232 14.06 -19.55 -6.98
CA GLN A 232 14.97 -20.67 -7.18
C GLN A 232 15.36 -21.27 -5.83
N ASP A 233 15.69 -22.55 -5.84
CA ASP A 233 16.18 -23.22 -4.65
C ASP A 233 17.64 -22.86 -4.40
N VAL A 234 17.91 -22.48 -3.16
CA VAL A 234 19.24 -22.11 -2.68
C VAL A 234 19.58 -22.90 -1.43
N VAL A 235 20.85 -23.22 -1.28
CA VAL A 235 21.41 -23.74 -0.03
C VAL A 235 21.70 -22.56 0.87
N VAL A 236 21.03 -22.48 2.01
CA VAL A 236 21.32 -21.53 3.07
C VAL A 236 22.29 -22.17 4.05
N THR A 237 23.38 -21.47 4.34
CA THR A 237 24.37 -21.91 5.33
C THR A 237 24.54 -20.86 6.41
N LEU A 238 24.47 -21.30 7.67
CA LEU A 238 24.84 -20.51 8.84
C LEU A 238 26.10 -21.12 9.44
N SER A 239 27.13 -20.31 9.68
CA SER A 239 28.36 -20.75 10.33
C SER A 239 28.28 -20.63 11.85
N HIS A 240 29.16 -21.35 12.55
CA HIS A 240 29.27 -21.24 14.01
C HIS A 240 29.65 -19.82 14.47
N GLY A 241 30.48 -19.12 13.69
CA GLY A 241 30.79 -17.71 13.87
C GLY A 241 29.60 -16.75 13.64
N GLY A 242 28.42 -17.29 13.29
CA GLY A 242 27.20 -16.53 13.07
C GLY A 242 27.13 -15.85 11.71
N TYR A 243 27.88 -16.33 10.71
CA TYR A 243 27.80 -15.80 9.35
C TYR A 243 26.76 -16.56 8.53
N ALA A 244 25.83 -15.85 7.92
CA ALA A 244 24.80 -16.39 7.05
C ALA A 244 25.05 -16.04 5.59
N LYS A 245 24.77 -16.99 4.69
CA LYS A 245 24.79 -16.79 3.23
C LYS A 245 23.84 -17.76 2.54
N ALA A 246 23.51 -17.42 1.30
CA ALA A 246 22.76 -18.27 0.38
C ALA A 246 23.59 -18.49 -0.89
N GLN A 247 23.43 -19.66 -1.51
CA GLN A 247 24.07 -20.02 -2.79
C GLN A 247 23.15 -20.94 -3.60
N PRO A 248 23.09 -20.82 -4.94
CA PRO A 248 22.30 -21.73 -5.77
C PRO A 248 22.73 -23.19 -5.58
N VAL A 249 21.75 -24.11 -5.57
CA VAL A 249 22.00 -25.55 -5.39
C VAL A 249 22.96 -26.10 -6.46
N THR A 250 22.81 -25.64 -7.72
CA THR A 250 23.67 -26.04 -8.84
C THR A 250 25.15 -25.69 -8.62
N ALA A 251 25.44 -24.51 -8.08
CA ALA A 251 26.79 -24.06 -7.76
C ALA A 251 27.40 -24.86 -6.59
N TYR A 252 26.56 -25.39 -5.69
CA TYR A 252 26.98 -26.27 -4.61
C TYR A 252 27.28 -27.70 -5.11
N GLN A 253 26.46 -28.23 -6.02
CA GLN A 253 26.57 -29.62 -6.53
C GLN A 253 27.70 -29.85 -7.55
N ALA A 254 28.13 -28.83 -8.31
CA ALA A 254 29.02 -28.96 -9.47
C ALA A 254 30.44 -29.54 -9.22
N GLN A 255 30.82 -29.86 -7.98
CA GLN A 255 32.16 -30.36 -7.65
C GLN A 255 32.20 -31.81 -7.13
N ARG A 256 31.25 -32.67 -7.55
CA ARG A 256 31.36 -34.14 -7.39
C ARG A 256 32.27 -34.77 -8.45
N ARG A 257 33.59 -34.61 -8.32
CA ARG A 257 34.60 -35.59 -8.81
C ARG A 257 35.87 -35.56 -7.95
N GLY A 258 36.07 -36.62 -7.16
CA GLY A 258 37.37 -37.12 -6.70
C GLY A 258 38.34 -36.11 -6.07
N GLY A 259 38.22 -35.88 -4.76
CA GLY A 259 39.19 -35.09 -3.98
C GLY A 259 39.41 -35.65 -2.58
N ARG A 260 40.46 -36.47 -2.44
CA ARG A 260 41.08 -37.06 -1.23
C ARG A 260 40.47 -36.70 0.14
N GLY A 261 39.86 -37.70 0.77
CA GLY A 261 40.02 -37.88 2.21
C GLY A 261 41.50 -38.12 2.54
N LYS A 262 42.11 -37.20 3.28
CA LYS A 262 43.31 -37.43 4.10
C LYS A 262 43.55 -36.24 5.03
N ALA A 263 43.53 -36.55 6.34
CA ALA A 263 44.05 -35.79 7.48
C ALA A 263 43.53 -34.36 7.68
N ALA A 264 42.47 -34.22 8.49
CA ALA A 264 42.21 -32.98 9.22
C ALA A 264 43.26 -32.83 10.33
N ALA A 265 44.48 -32.44 9.93
CA ALA A 265 45.53 -32.02 10.85
C ALA A 265 45.38 -30.51 11.08
N ALA A 266 44.99 -30.15 12.30
CA ALA A 266 45.16 -28.86 12.98
C ALA A 266 45.15 -27.59 12.10
N VAL A 267 43.98 -26.96 12.00
CA VAL A 267 43.88 -25.53 11.66
C VAL A 267 43.04 -24.86 12.74
N LYS A 268 43.70 -24.10 13.63
CA LYS A 268 43.04 -23.11 14.47
C LYS A 268 42.49 -22.03 13.51
N ASP A 269 41.20 -21.70 13.66
CA ASP A 269 40.48 -20.62 12.95
C ASP A 269 39.74 -20.96 11.63
N GLU A 270 39.35 -22.22 11.40
CA GLU A 270 38.31 -22.52 10.39
C GLU A 270 36.90 -22.42 11.00
N ASP A 271 36.12 -21.46 10.51
CA ASP A 271 34.68 -21.33 10.79
C ASP A 271 33.92 -22.40 9.96
N PHE A 272 33.18 -23.26 10.64
CA PHE A 272 32.45 -24.37 10.02
C PHE A 272 30.96 -24.06 9.92
N ILE A 273 30.26 -24.82 9.08
CA ILE A 273 28.80 -24.67 8.88
C ILE A 273 28.08 -25.34 10.05
N ASP A 274 27.35 -24.53 10.81
CA ASP A 274 26.49 -24.94 11.94
C ASP A 274 25.15 -25.47 11.44
N LYS A 275 24.53 -24.76 10.49
CA LYS A 275 23.25 -25.17 9.88
C LYS A 275 23.31 -25.10 8.37
N LEU A 276 22.77 -26.14 7.73
CA LEU A 276 22.60 -26.24 6.29
C LEU A 276 21.19 -26.73 6.00
N PHE A 277 20.47 -26.00 5.15
CA PHE A 277 19.17 -26.41 4.67
C PHE A 277 18.92 -25.83 3.27
N VAL A 278 18.07 -26.50 2.50
CA VAL A 278 17.59 -26.00 1.20
C VAL A 278 16.32 -25.20 1.45
N ALA A 279 16.24 -24.02 0.84
CA ALA A 279 15.07 -23.15 0.89
C ALA A 279 14.92 -22.42 -0.45
N ASN A 280 13.71 -21.98 -0.77
CA ASN A 280 13.48 -21.12 -1.91
C ASN A 280 13.91 -19.68 -1.58
N THR A 281 14.34 -18.90 -2.58
CA THR A 281 14.69 -17.48 -2.40
C THR A 281 13.59 -16.65 -1.74
N HIS A 282 12.31 -17.04 -1.89
CA HIS A 282 11.15 -16.35 -1.35
C HIS A 282 10.71 -16.84 0.04
N ASP A 283 11.30 -17.94 0.51
CA ASP A 283 11.00 -18.48 1.82
C ASP A 283 11.38 -17.50 2.92
N THR A 284 10.74 -17.68 4.07
CA THR A 284 10.96 -16.84 5.25
C THR A 284 11.69 -17.64 6.32
N LEU A 285 12.83 -17.14 6.76
CA LEU A 285 13.60 -17.72 7.85
C LEU A 285 13.11 -17.13 9.17
N LEU A 286 12.51 -17.96 10.02
CA LEU A 286 12.18 -17.60 11.39
C LEU A 286 13.42 -17.78 12.27
N CYS A 287 14.01 -16.67 12.69
CA CYS A 287 15.21 -16.62 13.52
C CYS A 287 14.81 -16.42 14.98
N PHE A 288 14.91 -17.46 15.81
CA PHE A 288 14.57 -17.44 17.23
C PHE A 288 15.81 -17.13 18.07
N SER A 289 15.69 -16.17 18.98
CA SER A 289 16.78 -15.74 19.85
C SER A 289 16.76 -16.37 21.23
N SER A 290 17.90 -16.37 21.89
CA SER A 290 18.07 -16.79 23.30
C SER A 290 17.16 -16.02 24.27
N ALA A 291 16.80 -14.79 23.92
CA ALA A 291 15.89 -13.92 24.68
C ALA A 291 14.40 -14.22 24.46
N GLY A 292 14.06 -15.28 23.71
CA GLY A 292 12.67 -15.70 23.48
C GLY A 292 11.94 -14.85 22.44
N LYS A 293 12.67 -14.11 21.59
CA LYS A 293 12.10 -13.38 20.46
C LYS A 293 12.21 -14.18 19.17
N VAL A 294 11.42 -13.80 18.17
CA VAL A 294 11.54 -14.28 16.80
C VAL A 294 11.61 -13.10 15.85
N TYR A 295 12.44 -13.26 14.83
CA TYR A 295 12.64 -12.34 13.72
C TYR A 295 12.41 -13.06 12.40
N TRP A 296 12.06 -12.31 11.36
CA TRP A 296 11.86 -12.83 10.02
C TRP A 296 12.94 -12.28 9.11
N LEU A 297 13.56 -13.17 8.36
CA LEU A 297 14.55 -12.81 7.35
C LEU A 297 14.17 -13.54 6.07
N LYS A 298 13.93 -12.81 4.99
CA LYS A 298 13.69 -13.44 3.69
C LYS A 298 15.00 -14.02 3.17
N VAL A 299 14.94 -15.20 2.55
CA VAL A 299 16.16 -15.88 2.06
C VAL A 299 16.94 -14.99 1.09
N TYR A 300 16.26 -14.26 0.21
CA TYR A 300 16.92 -13.33 -0.72
C TYR A 300 17.66 -12.15 -0.06
N GLN A 301 17.38 -11.84 1.21
CA GLN A 301 18.09 -10.79 1.96
C GLN A 301 19.46 -11.27 2.44
N LEU A 302 19.71 -12.58 2.42
CA LEU A 302 21.02 -13.15 2.67
C LEU A 302 21.98 -12.82 1.52
N PRO A 303 23.28 -12.61 1.81
CA PRO A 303 24.26 -12.39 0.76
C PRO A 303 24.39 -13.64 -0.11
N GLN A 304 24.17 -13.47 -1.41
CA GLN A 304 24.47 -14.48 -2.42
C GLN A 304 25.98 -14.56 -2.60
N ALA A 305 26.60 -15.65 -2.16
CA ALA A 305 28.05 -15.73 -2.11
C ALA A 305 28.56 -17.15 -2.38
N SER A 306 29.74 -17.24 -2.99
CA SER A 306 30.40 -18.52 -3.24
C SER A 306 30.75 -19.27 -1.94
N ARG A 307 30.99 -20.59 -2.05
CA ARG A 307 31.36 -21.44 -0.90
C ARG A 307 32.56 -20.91 -0.09
N GLY A 308 33.55 -20.30 -0.73
CA GLY A 308 34.74 -19.74 -0.06
C GLY A 308 34.53 -18.40 0.64
N SER A 309 33.42 -17.70 0.38
CA SER A 309 33.08 -16.45 1.06
C SER A 309 32.46 -16.72 2.42
N ARG A 310 32.81 -15.93 3.44
CA ARG A 310 32.23 -16.06 4.78
C ARG A 310 30.77 -15.66 4.85
N GLY A 311 30.26 -14.82 3.93
CA GLY A 311 28.90 -14.28 4.02
C GLY A 311 28.83 -13.04 4.91
N ARG A 312 27.69 -12.78 5.56
CA ARG A 312 27.50 -11.64 6.47
C ARG A 312 27.11 -12.12 7.87
N PRO A 313 27.61 -11.48 8.94
CA PRO A 313 27.14 -11.77 10.30
C PRO A 313 25.63 -11.58 10.42
N ILE A 314 24.92 -12.58 10.96
CA ILE A 314 23.46 -12.55 11.13
C ILE A 314 23.02 -11.42 12.08
N VAL A 315 23.89 -11.07 13.04
CA VAL A 315 23.72 -9.94 13.96
C VAL A 315 23.64 -8.58 13.25
N ASN A 316 24.19 -8.46 12.04
CA ASN A 316 24.09 -7.24 11.22
C ASN A 316 22.82 -7.19 10.37
N LEU A 317 22.12 -8.32 10.25
CA LEU A 317 20.89 -8.45 9.48
C LEU A 317 19.64 -8.34 10.37
N LEU A 318 19.79 -8.55 11.68
CA LEU A 318 18.70 -8.58 12.65
C LEU A 318 18.94 -7.57 13.78
N PRO A 319 17.91 -6.86 14.27
CA PRO A 319 18.04 -5.91 15.37
C PRO A 319 18.07 -6.64 16.72
N LEU A 320 19.21 -7.25 17.03
CA LEU A 320 19.45 -7.99 18.28
C LEU A 320 19.92 -7.07 19.41
N GLN A 321 19.54 -7.38 20.64
CA GLN A 321 20.03 -6.69 21.84
C GLN A 321 21.44 -7.16 22.21
N GLU A 322 22.11 -6.40 23.08
CA GLU A 322 23.43 -6.78 23.60
C GLU A 322 23.34 -8.13 24.35
N GLY A 323 24.15 -9.10 23.94
CA GLY A 323 24.15 -10.46 24.50
C GLY A 323 23.07 -11.40 23.94
N GLU A 324 22.17 -10.92 23.09
CA GLU A 324 21.15 -11.73 22.41
C GLU A 324 21.78 -12.53 21.26
N ARG A 325 21.50 -13.84 21.20
CA ARG A 325 22.05 -14.76 20.19
C ARG A 325 20.92 -15.48 19.47
N ILE A 326 21.13 -15.87 18.22
CA ILE A 326 20.18 -16.72 17.49
C ILE A 326 20.45 -18.18 17.83
N ASN A 327 19.42 -18.89 18.29
CA ASN A 327 19.49 -20.30 18.67
C ASN A 327 18.93 -21.23 17.59
N ALA A 328 17.85 -20.81 16.93
CA ALA A 328 17.18 -21.60 15.92
C ALA A 328 16.83 -20.75 14.70
N VAL A 329 16.98 -21.34 13.53
CA VAL A 329 16.56 -20.74 12.25
C VAL A 329 15.73 -21.80 11.56
N LEU A 330 14.44 -21.49 11.35
CA LEU A 330 13.49 -22.42 10.74
C LEU A 330 13.05 -21.85 9.38
N PRO A 331 13.34 -22.52 8.25
CA PRO A 331 12.83 -22.10 6.95
C PRO A 331 11.34 -22.40 6.83
N ILE A 332 10.55 -21.40 6.49
CA ILE A 332 9.09 -21.48 6.32
C ILE A 332 8.73 -21.04 4.91
N HIS A 333 8.16 -21.96 4.14
CA HIS A 333 7.57 -21.68 2.83
C HIS A 333 6.19 -21.04 2.98
N GLU A 334 5.31 -21.72 3.73
CA GLU A 334 3.94 -21.28 4.01
C GLU A 334 3.62 -21.41 5.50
N PHE A 335 2.79 -20.51 6.03
CA PHE A 335 2.36 -20.51 7.42
C PHE A 335 1.13 -21.41 7.62
N GLU A 336 1.35 -22.72 7.54
CA GLU A 336 0.31 -23.74 7.64
C GLU A 336 -0.37 -23.77 9.03
N PRO A 337 -1.71 -23.81 9.11
CA PRO A 337 -2.45 -23.71 10.38
C PRO A 337 -2.34 -24.97 11.27
N ASP A 338 -2.06 -26.12 10.67
CA ASP A 338 -1.90 -27.43 11.30
C ASP A 338 -0.45 -27.71 11.77
N LYS A 339 0.49 -26.81 11.48
CA LYS A 339 1.85 -26.86 12.00
C LYS A 339 2.04 -25.99 13.24
N PHE A 340 2.97 -26.40 14.09
CA PHE A 340 3.29 -25.73 15.34
C PHE A 340 4.78 -25.45 15.47
N VAL A 341 5.11 -24.33 16.09
CA VAL A 341 6.45 -24.03 16.60
C VAL A 341 6.53 -24.54 18.03
N PHE A 342 7.38 -25.52 18.27
CA PHE A 342 7.64 -26.07 19.60
C PHE A 342 8.95 -25.50 20.14
N MET A 343 8.89 -24.94 21.35
CA MET A 343 9.99 -24.23 22.01
C MET A 343 10.32 -24.89 23.35
N ALA A 344 11.60 -24.92 23.70
CA ALA A 344 12.08 -25.39 25.00
C ALA A 344 13.10 -24.41 25.62
N THR A 345 12.94 -24.13 26.91
CA THR A 345 13.82 -23.24 27.68
C THR A 345 14.80 -24.03 28.56
N ALA A 346 15.87 -23.37 29.00
CA ALA A 346 16.90 -23.96 29.85
C ALA A 346 16.35 -24.46 31.20
N ARG A 347 15.31 -23.81 31.74
CA ARG A 347 14.65 -24.27 32.99
C ARG A 347 13.67 -25.44 32.80
N GLY A 348 13.54 -25.98 31.59
CA GLY A 348 12.67 -27.12 31.30
C GLY A 348 11.20 -26.74 31.06
N THR A 349 10.93 -25.46 30.80
CA THR A 349 9.63 -25.01 30.29
C THR A 349 9.57 -25.26 28.79
N VAL A 350 8.42 -25.72 28.31
CA VAL A 350 8.14 -25.93 26.89
C VAL A 350 6.89 -25.19 26.48
N LYS A 351 6.82 -24.83 25.20
CA LYS A 351 5.65 -24.18 24.65
C LYS A 351 5.41 -24.60 23.21
N LYS A 352 4.14 -24.84 22.90
CA LYS A 352 3.65 -25.07 21.54
C LYS A 352 2.80 -23.88 21.11
N THR A 353 3.11 -23.30 19.94
CA THR A 353 2.37 -22.17 19.37
C THR A 353 2.09 -22.46 17.89
N SER A 354 0.88 -22.17 17.42
CA SER A 354 0.54 -22.36 15.99
C SER A 354 1.48 -21.54 15.09
N LEU A 355 1.91 -22.13 13.97
CA LEU A 355 2.78 -21.49 13.00
C LEU A 355 2.12 -20.24 12.40
N GLU A 356 0.80 -20.25 12.21
CA GLU A 356 0.00 -19.11 11.74
C GLU A 356 0.18 -17.85 12.61
N ALA A 357 0.46 -18.02 13.91
CA ALA A 357 0.72 -16.91 14.82
C ALA A 357 1.96 -16.07 14.41
N PHE A 358 2.82 -16.60 13.53
CA PHE A 358 4.01 -15.95 13.01
C PHE A 358 3.85 -15.42 11.56
N SER A 359 2.66 -15.50 10.98
CA SER A 359 2.37 -15.05 9.60
C SER A 359 2.52 -13.55 9.36
N ARG A 360 2.49 -12.74 10.41
CA ARG A 360 2.55 -11.26 10.35
C ARG A 360 3.89 -10.73 10.86
N PRO A 361 4.89 -10.54 9.97
CA PRO A 361 6.23 -10.12 10.36
C PRO A 361 6.26 -8.68 10.89
N ARG A 362 7.22 -8.41 11.79
CA ARG A 362 7.56 -7.06 12.28
C ARG A 362 9.07 -6.90 12.32
N GLN A 363 9.58 -5.77 11.83
CA GLN A 363 11.03 -5.51 11.76
C GLN A 363 11.72 -5.57 13.14
N ALA A 364 11.07 -5.07 14.19
CA ALA A 364 11.61 -5.11 15.55
C ALA A 364 11.63 -6.51 16.19
N GLY A 365 11.15 -7.54 15.48
CA GLY A 365 10.86 -8.85 16.04
C GLY A 365 9.61 -8.84 16.93
N ILE A 366 9.22 -10.02 17.39
CA ILE A 366 8.15 -10.19 18.38
C ILE A 366 8.57 -11.17 19.46
N ILE A 367 7.88 -11.14 20.59
CA ILE A 367 8.02 -12.17 21.63
C ILE A 367 7.46 -13.48 21.09
N ALA A 368 8.30 -14.52 21.04
CA ALA A 368 7.91 -15.89 20.72
C ALA A 368 7.56 -16.66 21.99
N ILE A 369 8.25 -16.41 23.10
CA ILE A 369 8.01 -16.96 24.44
C ILE A 369 8.39 -15.96 25.53
N GLU A 370 7.55 -15.85 26.55
CA GLU A 370 7.89 -15.05 27.74
C GLU A 370 8.82 -15.88 28.63
N LEU A 371 9.99 -15.34 28.94
CA LEU A 371 11.01 -16.00 29.73
C LEU A 371 11.04 -15.44 31.15
N GLU A 372 11.24 -16.31 32.14
CA GLU A 372 11.53 -15.90 33.50
C GLU A 372 12.94 -15.29 33.61
N GLU A 373 13.17 -14.49 34.65
CA GLU A 373 14.48 -13.89 34.91
C GLU A 373 15.57 -14.96 35.03
N GLY A 374 16.58 -14.88 34.17
CA GLY A 374 17.70 -15.84 34.09
C GLY A 374 17.39 -17.15 33.36
N ASP A 375 16.22 -17.28 32.71
CA ASP A 375 15.94 -18.36 31.75
C ASP A 375 16.37 -17.95 30.33
N ARG A 376 16.58 -18.94 29.46
CA ARG A 376 16.91 -18.72 28.04
C ARG A 376 16.21 -19.74 27.16
N LEU A 377 15.84 -19.33 25.96
CA LEU A 377 15.39 -20.28 24.93
C LEU A 377 16.59 -21.15 24.53
N VAL A 378 16.39 -22.47 24.43
CA VAL A 378 17.44 -23.44 24.11
C VAL A 378 17.21 -24.02 22.71
N GLY A 379 16.03 -24.59 22.47
CA GLY A 379 15.71 -25.23 21.20
C GLY A 379 14.34 -24.82 20.68
N VAL A 380 14.22 -24.80 19.36
CA VAL A 380 12.96 -24.54 18.64
C VAL A 380 12.92 -25.43 17.42
N ASP A 381 11.77 -26.03 17.14
CA ASP A 381 11.56 -26.84 15.95
C ASP A 381 10.08 -26.83 15.51
N ILE A 382 9.80 -27.31 14.30
CA ILE A 382 8.45 -27.43 13.75
C ILE A 382 7.87 -28.82 14.05
N THR A 383 6.60 -28.84 14.45
CA THR A 383 5.86 -30.06 14.73
C THR A 383 4.48 -30.04 14.05
N ASP A 384 3.85 -31.22 13.92
CA ASP A 384 2.65 -31.45 13.08
C ASP A 384 1.43 -31.93 13.89
N GLY A 385 1.48 -31.91 15.22
CA GLY A 385 0.41 -32.47 16.05
C GLY A 385 0.66 -33.92 16.49
N ALA A 386 1.59 -34.64 15.87
CA ALA A 386 1.80 -36.07 16.10
C ALA A 386 3.23 -36.44 16.53
N LYS A 387 4.15 -35.47 16.61
CA LYS A 387 5.55 -35.74 16.96
C LYS A 387 5.76 -36.11 18.42
N HIS A 388 6.82 -36.87 18.67
CA HIS A 388 7.32 -37.11 20.02
C HIS A 388 8.45 -36.13 20.32
N ILE A 389 8.42 -35.55 21.51
CA ILE A 389 9.38 -34.56 21.97
C ILE A 389 10.33 -35.22 22.96
N VAL A 390 11.64 -35.05 22.76
CA VAL A 390 12.67 -35.45 23.71
C VAL A 390 13.40 -34.21 24.23
N LEU A 391 13.41 -34.03 25.56
CA LEU A 391 14.22 -33.00 26.22
C LEU A 391 15.36 -33.67 26.96
N CYS A 392 16.56 -33.12 26.83
CA CYS A 392 17.77 -33.63 27.46
C CYS A 392 18.35 -32.60 28.46
N SER A 393 18.74 -33.04 29.66
CA SER A 393 19.35 -32.19 30.69
C SER A 393 20.86 -32.37 30.80
N SER A 394 21.55 -31.35 31.30
CA SER A 394 23.00 -31.40 31.58
C SER A 394 23.39 -32.45 32.62
N GLY A 395 22.48 -32.91 33.47
CA GLY A 395 22.68 -34.06 34.37
C GLY A 395 22.49 -35.43 33.70
N GLY A 396 22.41 -35.47 32.37
CA GLY A 396 22.29 -36.72 31.62
C GLY A 396 20.92 -37.37 31.72
N LYS A 397 19.86 -36.60 32.03
CA LYS A 397 18.47 -37.09 31.97
C LYS A 397 17.86 -36.79 30.61
N ALA A 398 16.93 -37.62 30.18
CA ALA A 398 16.05 -37.34 29.06
C ALA A 398 14.61 -37.71 29.38
N ILE A 399 13.65 -36.91 28.92
CA ILE A 399 12.23 -37.25 28.97
C ILE A 399 11.68 -37.26 27.55
N ARG A 400 10.86 -38.27 27.23
CA ARG A 400 10.15 -38.40 25.95
C ARG A 400 8.65 -38.37 26.22
N PHE A 401 7.93 -37.47 25.56
CA PHE A 401 6.48 -37.33 25.67
C PHE A 401 5.86 -36.96 24.32
N GLU A 402 4.55 -37.14 24.16
CA GLU A 402 3.83 -36.74 22.95
C GLU A 402 3.61 -35.23 22.93
N GLU A 403 3.74 -34.58 21.78
CA GLU A 403 3.52 -33.13 21.69
C GLU A 403 2.10 -32.70 22.09
N ASN A 404 1.12 -33.61 22.05
CA ASN A 404 -0.27 -33.35 22.43
C ASN A 404 -0.48 -33.19 23.93
N ASP A 405 0.48 -33.63 24.76
CA ASP A 405 0.51 -33.31 26.18
C ASP A 405 0.66 -31.80 26.44
N VAL A 406 1.09 -31.04 25.43
CA VAL A 406 1.24 -29.59 25.46
C VAL A 406 0.19 -28.97 24.55
N ARG A 407 -0.82 -28.33 25.15
CA ARG A 407 -1.82 -27.56 24.39
C ARG A 407 -1.18 -26.38 23.64
N PRO A 408 -1.66 -26.02 22.44
CA PRO A 408 -1.28 -24.78 21.78
C PRO A 408 -1.60 -23.56 22.64
N MET A 409 -0.67 -22.60 22.69
CA MET A 409 -0.78 -21.36 23.45
C MET A 409 -0.39 -20.16 22.60
N GLY A 410 -0.89 -18.98 22.98
CA GLY A 410 -0.50 -17.72 22.36
C GLY A 410 0.98 -17.38 22.58
N ARG A 411 1.49 -16.48 21.74
CA ARG A 411 2.91 -16.07 21.75
C ARG A 411 3.37 -15.44 23.08
N ASN A 412 2.49 -14.71 23.76
CA ASN A 412 2.81 -14.05 25.04
C ASN A 412 2.71 -14.98 26.25
N ALA A 413 2.47 -16.28 26.07
CA ALA A 413 2.44 -17.21 27.20
C ALA A 413 3.86 -17.68 27.57
N ALA A 414 4.07 -17.93 28.87
CA ALA A 414 5.32 -18.50 29.40
C ALA A 414 5.51 -19.99 29.04
N GLY A 415 4.42 -20.75 28.87
CA GLY A 415 4.46 -22.18 28.54
C GLY A 415 4.08 -23.07 29.72
N VAL A 416 4.44 -24.35 29.61
CA VAL A 416 4.18 -25.38 30.63
C VAL A 416 5.45 -26.18 30.91
N ARG A 417 5.54 -26.83 32.08
CA ARG A 417 6.69 -27.67 32.40
C ARG A 417 6.77 -28.90 31.48
N GLY A 418 7.91 -29.08 30.83
CA GLY A 418 8.25 -30.23 29.99
C GLY A 418 9.08 -31.27 30.71
N ILE A 419 10.10 -30.86 31.47
CA ILE A 419 10.94 -31.74 32.31
C ILE A 419 11.12 -31.12 33.69
N ARG A 420 11.17 -31.96 34.74
CA ARG A 420 11.53 -31.54 36.10
C ARG A 420 13.02 -31.72 36.31
N LEU A 421 13.72 -30.61 36.43
CA LEU A 421 15.16 -30.58 36.65
C LEU A 421 15.51 -30.58 38.15
N PRO A 422 16.56 -31.32 38.56
CA PRO A 422 17.23 -31.10 39.83
C PRO A 422 17.90 -29.72 39.93
N PRO A 423 18.19 -29.21 41.14
CA PRO A 423 18.88 -27.94 41.32
C PRO A 423 20.25 -27.93 40.62
N GLY A 424 20.52 -26.89 39.81
CA GLY A 424 21.79 -26.72 39.11
C GLY A 424 21.93 -27.45 37.77
N GLU A 425 20.89 -28.19 37.36
CA GLU A 425 20.76 -28.74 36.00
C GLU A 425 19.93 -27.81 35.11
N GLU A 426 20.18 -27.89 33.81
CA GLU A 426 19.45 -27.16 32.77
C GLU A 426 19.17 -28.07 31.57
N VAL A 427 18.13 -27.77 30.80
CA VAL A 427 17.91 -28.39 29.48
C VAL A 427 18.98 -27.87 28.53
N ILE A 428 19.59 -28.80 27.80
CA ILE A 428 20.65 -28.52 26.82
C ILE A 428 20.22 -28.78 25.39
N SER A 429 19.18 -29.61 25.18
CA SER A 429 18.71 -29.96 23.84
C SER A 429 17.22 -30.29 23.83
N LEU A 430 16.58 -29.89 22.73
CA LEU A 430 15.25 -30.27 22.29
C LEU A 430 15.42 -31.09 21.02
N ILE A 431 14.82 -32.27 20.99
CA ILE A 431 14.80 -33.13 19.80
C ILE A 431 13.34 -33.42 19.49
N VAL A 432 12.91 -33.08 18.27
CA VAL A 432 11.63 -33.51 17.71
C VAL A 432 11.88 -34.77 16.90
N LEU A 433 11.30 -35.89 17.33
CA LEU A 433 11.61 -37.18 16.74
C LEU A 433 10.97 -37.33 15.36
N GLY A 434 11.81 -37.64 14.36
CA GLY A 434 11.42 -38.12 13.03
C GLY A 434 11.01 -39.60 13.02
N ALA A 435 10.88 -40.18 11.81
CA ALA A 435 10.42 -41.56 11.61
C ALA A 435 11.40 -42.61 12.17
N GLU A 436 12.70 -42.44 11.98
CA GLU A 436 13.75 -43.36 12.43
C GLU A 436 15.03 -42.60 12.82
N GLY A 437 15.87 -43.14 13.71
CA GLY A 437 17.18 -42.57 14.04
C GLY A 437 17.73 -42.98 15.40
N MET A 438 18.95 -42.55 15.70
CA MET A 438 19.59 -42.76 17.01
C MET A 438 19.84 -41.41 17.69
N ILE A 439 19.86 -41.39 19.02
CA ILE A 439 20.24 -40.20 19.79
C ILE A 439 21.71 -40.32 20.16
N LEU A 440 22.53 -39.40 19.65
CA LEU A 440 23.88 -39.18 20.13
C LEU A 440 23.83 -38.34 21.39
N THR A 441 24.52 -38.77 22.43
CA THR A 441 24.75 -37.99 23.65
C THR A 441 26.24 -37.82 23.87
N ALA A 442 26.67 -36.61 24.27
CA ALA A 442 28.07 -36.31 24.54
C ALA A 442 28.24 -35.49 25.84
N SER A 443 29.33 -35.74 26.56
CA SER A 443 29.68 -35.09 27.83
C SER A 443 30.90 -34.19 27.72
N GLU A 444 31.06 -33.30 28.69
CA GLU A 444 32.10 -32.25 28.70
C GLU A 444 33.52 -32.82 28.72
N ASN A 445 33.74 -34.03 29.24
CA ASN A 445 35.07 -34.67 29.20
C ASN A 445 35.29 -35.52 27.92
N GLY A 446 34.47 -35.34 26.88
CA GLY A 446 34.68 -35.94 25.56
C GLY A 446 34.23 -37.39 25.43
N TYR A 447 33.32 -37.86 26.30
CA TYR A 447 32.70 -39.18 26.19
C TYR A 447 31.29 -39.07 25.60
N GLY A 448 30.84 -40.12 24.92
CA GLY A 448 29.52 -40.15 24.35
C GLY A 448 29.16 -41.48 23.70
N LYS A 449 27.94 -41.58 23.21
CA LYS A 449 27.38 -42.81 22.66
C LYS A 449 26.14 -42.56 21.82
N LEU A 450 25.88 -43.52 20.95
CA LEU A 450 24.61 -43.66 20.23
C LEU A 450 23.66 -44.53 21.05
N THR A 451 22.41 -44.11 21.17
CA THR A 451 21.35 -44.92 21.77
C THR A 451 20.12 -44.90 20.86
N PRO A 452 19.55 -46.07 20.51
CA PRO A 452 18.31 -46.14 19.73
C PRO A 452 17.16 -45.37 20.41
N VAL A 453 16.33 -44.69 19.63
CA VAL A 453 15.22 -43.87 20.14
C VAL A 453 14.21 -44.71 20.94
N GLU A 454 14.06 -45.98 20.61
CA GLU A 454 13.17 -46.95 21.27
C GLU A 454 13.55 -47.21 22.73
N GLU A 455 14.82 -47.03 23.11
CA GLU A 455 15.27 -47.17 24.50
C GLU A 455 14.87 -45.98 25.40
N PHE A 456 14.31 -44.93 24.81
CA PHE A 456 13.72 -43.80 25.53
C PHE A 456 12.21 -44.05 25.65
N PRO A 457 11.74 -44.56 26.80
CA PRO A 457 10.34 -44.89 27.01
C PRO A 457 9.48 -43.62 27.01
N LEU A 458 8.27 -43.76 26.47
CA LEU A 458 7.27 -42.69 26.52
C LEU A 458 6.80 -42.49 27.96
N HIS A 459 6.87 -41.26 28.46
CA HIS A 459 6.41 -40.83 29.79
C HIS A 459 5.53 -39.60 29.65
N GLY A 460 4.73 -39.29 30.67
CA GLY A 460 4.01 -38.01 30.73
C GLY A 460 4.98 -36.85 30.96
N ARG A 461 4.70 -35.68 30.35
CA ARG A 461 5.51 -34.47 30.55
C ARG A 461 5.63 -34.06 32.02
N GLY A 462 6.70 -33.35 32.36
CA GLY A 462 6.96 -32.80 33.69
C GLY A 462 7.54 -33.80 34.70
N GLY A 463 7.82 -35.03 34.28
CA GLY A 463 8.60 -35.99 35.05
C GLY A 463 10.09 -35.63 35.12
N GLN A 464 10.86 -36.37 35.93
CA GLN A 464 12.32 -36.20 36.03
C GLN A 464 13.09 -36.81 34.84
N GLY A 465 12.40 -37.58 34.00
CA GLY A 465 13.02 -38.33 32.91
C GLY A 465 13.85 -39.52 33.39
N VAL A 466 14.48 -40.16 32.41
CA VAL A 466 15.31 -41.36 32.57
C VAL A 466 16.78 -41.02 32.26
N ILE A 467 17.73 -41.82 32.74
CA ILE A 467 19.18 -41.58 32.51
C ILE A 467 19.53 -41.80 31.03
N ALA A 468 19.81 -40.75 30.28
CA ALA A 468 20.28 -40.78 28.90
C ALA A 468 21.79 -41.08 28.78
N LEU A 469 22.57 -40.57 29.74
CA LEU A 469 24.03 -40.74 29.83
C LEU A 469 24.44 -40.68 31.30
N GLN A 470 25.35 -41.54 31.73
CA GLN A 470 25.87 -41.50 33.11
C GLN A 470 26.90 -40.37 33.27
N THR A 471 26.50 -39.28 33.95
CA THR A 471 27.36 -38.13 34.26
C THR A 471 28.18 -38.38 35.54
N THR A 472 29.20 -39.25 35.45
CA THR A 472 30.18 -39.49 36.52
C THR A 472 31.28 -38.42 36.52
N GLU A 473 32.16 -38.39 37.53
CA GLU A 473 33.35 -37.50 37.51
C GLU A 473 34.21 -37.71 36.27
N ARG A 474 34.28 -38.95 35.75
CA ARG A 474 34.96 -39.28 34.50
C ARG A 474 34.33 -38.58 33.31
N ASN A 475 33.01 -38.59 33.21
CA ASN A 475 32.27 -38.07 32.05
C ASN A 475 32.06 -36.55 32.14
N GLY A 476 31.82 -36.04 33.33
CA GLY A 476 31.29 -34.70 33.56
C GLY A 476 29.83 -34.57 33.11
N ARG A 477 29.36 -33.33 33.01
CA ARG A 477 28.01 -32.98 32.55
C ARG A 477 27.80 -33.31 31.08
N MET A 478 26.56 -33.59 30.71
CA MET A 478 26.16 -33.74 29.32
C MET A 478 26.11 -32.36 28.64
N VAL A 479 26.67 -32.24 27.44
CA VAL A 479 26.84 -30.98 26.70
C VAL A 479 25.96 -30.90 25.48
N GLY A 480 25.67 -32.03 24.83
CA GLY A 480 24.81 -32.06 23.66
C GLY A 480 24.07 -33.37 23.51
N ALA A 481 22.92 -33.30 22.87
CA ALA A 481 22.18 -34.45 22.39
C ALA A 481 21.53 -34.12 21.03
N LEU A 482 21.69 -35.00 20.05
CA LEU A 482 21.17 -34.82 18.69
C LEU A 482 20.57 -36.13 18.18
N GLN A 483 19.48 -36.06 17.43
CA GLN A 483 19.05 -37.18 16.60
C GLN A 483 19.93 -37.20 15.35
N ILE A 484 20.51 -38.35 15.05
CA ILE A 484 21.42 -38.53 13.93
C ILE A 484 21.17 -39.85 13.21
N SER A 485 21.50 -39.85 11.92
CA SER A 485 21.44 -41.01 11.03
C SER A 485 22.80 -41.71 10.98
N PRO A 486 22.85 -43.02 10.67
CA PRO A 486 24.11 -43.77 10.59
C PRO A 486 25.12 -43.22 9.56
N ASP A 487 24.62 -42.57 8.51
CA ASP A 487 25.41 -42.01 7.43
C ASP A 487 25.94 -40.60 7.71
N ASP A 488 25.46 -39.95 8.78
CA ASP A 488 25.87 -38.60 9.15
C ASP A 488 27.31 -38.57 9.70
N GLU A 489 27.86 -37.36 9.84
CA GLU A 489 29.10 -37.11 10.56
C GLU A 489 28.85 -36.10 11.67
N VAL A 490 29.68 -36.11 12.72
CA VAL A 490 29.50 -35.23 13.87
C VAL A 490 30.75 -34.40 14.09
N MET A 491 30.57 -33.11 14.34
CA MET A 491 31.62 -32.19 14.73
C MET A 491 31.61 -32.00 16.24
N LEU A 492 32.77 -32.13 16.86
CA LEU A 492 33.00 -31.93 18.30
C LEU A 492 33.91 -30.73 18.50
N ILE A 493 33.51 -29.83 19.41
CA ILE A 493 34.19 -28.56 19.64
C ILE A 493 34.63 -28.49 21.09
N SER A 494 35.93 -28.28 21.33
CA SER A 494 36.45 -28.04 22.68
C SER A 494 36.53 -26.56 23.03
N SER A 495 36.65 -26.25 24.31
CA SER A 495 36.78 -24.89 24.83
C SER A 495 38.07 -24.19 24.39
N SER A 496 39.11 -24.97 24.04
CA SER A 496 40.35 -24.47 23.45
C SER A 496 40.26 -24.20 21.94
N GLY A 497 39.10 -24.49 21.32
CA GLY A 497 38.87 -24.34 19.88
C GLY A 497 39.31 -25.54 19.04
N THR A 498 39.56 -26.70 19.67
CA THR A 498 39.88 -27.92 18.92
C THR A 498 38.62 -28.49 18.28
N LEU A 499 38.66 -28.69 16.97
CA LEU A 499 37.58 -29.26 16.16
C LEU A 499 37.91 -30.69 15.75
N VAL A 500 37.01 -31.63 16.02
CA VAL A 500 37.16 -33.04 15.64
C VAL A 500 35.91 -33.51 14.91
N ARG A 501 36.09 -33.96 13.66
CA ARG A 501 35.06 -34.57 12.83
C ARG A 501 35.12 -36.09 12.98
N THR A 502 34.01 -36.70 13.35
CA THR A 502 33.91 -38.16 13.58
C THR A 502 32.72 -38.71 12.79
N PRO A 503 32.92 -39.73 11.92
CA PRO A 503 31.82 -40.44 11.29
C PRO A 503 30.95 -41.14 12.32
N VAL A 504 29.62 -41.08 12.16
CA VAL A 504 28.68 -41.64 13.14
C VAL A 504 28.82 -43.15 13.27
N LYS A 505 29.07 -43.84 12.16
CA LYS A 505 29.37 -45.28 12.11
C LYS A 505 30.53 -45.74 13.01
N ASP A 506 31.46 -44.84 13.36
CA ASP A 506 32.60 -45.16 14.23
C ASP A 506 32.27 -44.99 15.73
N ILE A 507 31.09 -44.44 16.05
CA ILE A 507 30.61 -44.24 17.42
C ILE A 507 29.87 -45.49 17.88
N SER A 508 30.19 -45.97 19.08
CA SER A 508 29.56 -47.17 19.63
C SER A 508 28.08 -46.95 19.98
N VAL A 509 27.24 -47.87 19.49
CA VAL A 509 25.85 -48.01 19.92
C VAL A 509 25.81 -48.72 21.27
N GLN A 510 25.20 -48.07 22.26
CA GLN A 510 25.10 -48.58 23.63
C GLN A 510 23.74 -48.22 24.22
N GLY A 511 23.34 -49.01 25.21
CA GLY A 511 22.09 -48.75 25.93
C GLY A 511 22.06 -47.41 26.66
N ARG A 512 20.86 -46.98 27.03
CA ARG A 512 20.60 -45.66 27.63
C ARG A 512 21.43 -45.41 28.91
N ASN A 513 21.42 -46.36 29.84
CA ASN A 513 22.07 -46.20 31.15
C ASN A 513 23.54 -46.67 31.14
N THR A 514 24.38 -46.03 30.34
CA THR A 514 25.81 -46.35 30.20
C THR A 514 26.66 -45.07 30.17
N GLN A 515 27.99 -45.21 30.30
CA GLN A 515 28.94 -44.08 30.28
C GLN A 515 29.37 -43.69 28.86
N GLY A 516 29.15 -44.54 27.86
CA GLY A 516 29.65 -44.31 26.51
C GLY A 516 31.16 -44.54 26.34
N VAL A 517 31.62 -44.26 25.12
CA VAL A 517 33.02 -44.37 24.69
C VAL A 517 33.64 -43.00 24.54
N ARG A 518 34.96 -42.94 24.41
CA ARG A 518 35.65 -41.67 24.16
C ARG A 518 35.41 -41.24 22.72
N LEU A 519 34.82 -40.06 22.53
CA LEU A 519 34.64 -39.43 21.23
C LEU A 519 35.83 -38.55 20.86
N ILE A 520 36.32 -37.78 21.84
CA ILE A 520 37.46 -36.87 21.67
C ILE A 520 38.40 -37.01 22.87
N ARG A 521 39.70 -36.92 22.60
CA ARG A 521 40.71 -36.80 23.66
C ARG A 521 40.97 -35.32 23.91
N LEU A 522 40.67 -34.88 25.12
CA LEU A 522 40.88 -33.51 25.58
C LEU A 522 42.14 -33.43 26.43
N ASP A 523 42.84 -32.30 26.34
CA ASP A 523 43.98 -31.98 27.19
C ASP A 523 43.51 -31.54 28.59
N GLU A 524 44.44 -31.48 29.54
CA GLU A 524 44.13 -31.12 30.92
C GLU A 524 43.56 -29.68 31.01
N GLY A 525 42.36 -29.54 31.56
CA GLY A 525 41.63 -28.27 31.64
C GLY A 525 40.78 -27.91 30.42
N ASP A 526 40.85 -28.68 29.33
CA ASP A 526 39.98 -28.51 28.17
C ASP A 526 38.69 -29.34 28.32
N ARG A 527 37.57 -28.81 27.80
CA ARG A 527 36.26 -29.45 27.86
C ARG A 527 35.54 -29.33 26.53
N LEU A 528 34.72 -30.30 26.20
CA LEU A 528 33.77 -30.23 25.09
C LEU A 528 32.72 -29.15 25.42
N VAL A 529 32.48 -28.23 24.48
CA VAL A 529 31.52 -27.12 24.63
C VAL A 529 30.40 -27.15 23.60
N GLY A 530 30.55 -27.93 22.52
CA GLY A 530 29.55 -28.04 21.46
C GLY A 530 29.68 -29.33 20.67
N LEU A 531 28.55 -29.72 20.08
CA LEU A 531 28.38 -30.90 19.25
C LEU A 531 27.34 -30.53 18.19
N GLU A 532 27.68 -30.72 16.92
CA GLU A 532 26.78 -30.45 15.79
C GLU A 532 26.79 -31.60 14.79
N CYS A 533 25.63 -31.84 14.16
CA CYS A 533 25.48 -32.84 13.11
C CYS A 533 25.83 -32.23 11.76
N ILE A 534 26.73 -32.89 11.03
CA ILE A 534 27.00 -32.61 9.63
C ILE A 534 26.24 -33.67 8.83
N VAL A 535 25.11 -33.26 8.26
CA VAL A 535 24.32 -34.11 7.37
C VAL A 535 25.19 -34.53 6.18
N ALA A 536 25.31 -35.83 5.93
CA ALA A 536 25.97 -36.31 4.74
C ALA A 536 25.11 -35.98 3.50
N ASP A 537 25.72 -35.42 2.46
CA ASP A 537 25.03 -34.96 1.23
C ASP A 537 24.20 -36.07 0.56
N SER A 538 22.93 -36.19 0.96
CA SER A 538 21.92 -37.10 0.39
C SER A 538 20.91 -36.32 -0.45
N ALA A 539 21.40 -35.55 -1.43
CA ALA A 539 20.57 -35.04 -2.51
C ALA A 539 20.59 -36.02 -3.70
N GLU A 540 19.92 -37.17 -3.56
CA GLU A 540 19.58 -38.07 -4.66
C GLU A 540 18.15 -38.63 -4.46
N GLY A 541 17.26 -38.37 -5.44
CA GLY A 541 15.88 -38.91 -5.56
C GLY A 541 14.81 -37.79 -5.60
N GLU A 542 13.90 -37.67 -6.56
CA GLU A 542 13.48 -38.46 -7.73
C GLU A 542 12.97 -37.47 -8.81
N GLU A 543 13.54 -37.49 -10.02
CA GLU A 543 12.94 -36.79 -11.16
C GLU A 543 11.78 -37.62 -11.70
N ASN A 544 10.55 -37.15 -11.48
CA ASN A 544 9.37 -37.60 -12.20
C ASN A 544 9.50 -37.24 -13.68
N GLY A 545 10.04 -38.16 -14.47
CA GLY A 545 10.06 -38.08 -15.93
C GLY A 545 8.65 -38.15 -16.50
N ASN A 546 8.04 -36.98 -16.73
CA ASN A 546 6.90 -36.86 -17.65
C ASN A 546 7.33 -36.06 -18.89
N GLY A 547 8.20 -36.67 -19.69
CA GLY A 547 8.49 -36.23 -21.06
C GLY A 547 7.45 -36.82 -22.00
N GLY A 548 6.34 -36.12 -22.20
CA GLY A 548 5.36 -36.43 -23.23
C GLY A 548 5.97 -36.31 -24.62
N ASN A 549 6.26 -37.45 -25.23
CA ASN A 549 6.64 -37.56 -26.63
C ASN A 549 5.37 -37.38 -27.49
N GLY A 550 5.20 -36.20 -28.09
CA GLY A 550 4.13 -35.91 -29.04
C GLY A 550 4.69 -35.79 -30.45
N GLY A 551 4.67 -36.90 -31.18
CA GLY A 551 4.91 -36.96 -32.62
C GLY A 551 3.96 -37.98 -33.25
N GLU A 552 3.40 -37.61 -34.42
CA GLU A 552 2.51 -38.37 -35.33
C GLU A 552 1.06 -38.49 -34.81
N ASP A 553 0.00 -37.96 -35.43
CA ASP A 553 -0.36 -37.73 -36.85
C ASP A 553 -1.06 -36.38 -37.09
#